data_AF-A0A357KZR7-F1
#
_entry.id   AF-A0A357KZR7-F1
#
_cell.length_a   1.000
_cell.length_b   1.000
_cell.length_c   1.000
_cell.angle_alpha   90.00
_cell.angle_beta   90.00
_cell.angle_gamma   90.00
#
_symmetry.space_group_name_H-M   'P 1'
#
loop_
_entity.id
_entity.type
_entity.pdbx_description
1 polymer ?
#
loop_
_entity_poly.entity_id
_entity_poly.type
_entity_poly.pdbx_seq_one_letter_code
_entity_poly.pdbx_strand_id
1 'polypeptide(L)'
;MLKKKPLVAVASLVLVAVAACGRTGKPAPDSPSGGTAVEEPAQDPSAVFLAMADRHARAFLATAPEAATELGVSEEIAGAGYLSRLGKYGFDAHQAARAMNESFLIELKSHDRAALTGVAATTYDVLKNAYDVAAQRNQFDFGGASPFGAGLPNSGDAWALTPYFMTQLTGPHLALPRMLMTQHPIASQADGEAYVARLEDLPRAIDGASATVAADAGVGVMPPRFAIDGVIKSLEGFIASDPAAHPLVTTLSEKLEAAGVSADDRGVLVARAAEALTAGVYPAYARLAAQYDGLRAQSSDDAGVWRLGEEGEAWYQLALIAYGAGTKTGDDVHEIGLAEVARITAEMDA
;
A
#
# COMPACT_ATOMS: atom_id res chain seq x y z
N MET A 1 -6.69 33.04 -23.35
CA MET A 1 -6.35 34.38 -22.80
C MET A 1 -6.97 34.52 -21.42
N LEU A 2 -6.25 34.19 -20.35
CA LEU A 2 -6.56 34.67 -18.99
C LEU A 2 -5.24 35.12 -18.34
N LYS A 3 -5.30 36.28 -17.69
CA LYS A 3 -4.17 37.17 -17.37
C LYS A 3 -3.43 36.75 -16.08
N LYS A 4 -2.10 36.85 -16.13
CA LYS A 4 -1.15 36.76 -15.01
C LYS A 4 -1.09 38.07 -14.20
N LYS A 5 -0.55 37.93 -12.97
CA LYS A 5 0.33 38.83 -12.16
C LYS A 5 -0.30 39.52 -10.93
N PRO A 6 0.50 39.97 -9.93
CA PRO A 6 1.79 39.45 -9.42
C PRO A 6 1.96 39.49 -7.86
N LEU A 7 3.06 38.89 -7.39
CA LEU A 7 3.71 39.10 -6.08
C LEU A 7 4.06 40.57 -5.81
N VAL A 8 3.97 41.00 -4.54
CA VAL A 8 4.80 42.06 -3.94
C VAL A 8 5.21 41.64 -2.52
N ALA A 9 6.53 41.62 -2.28
CA ALA A 9 7.16 41.53 -0.98
C ALA A 9 7.37 42.93 -0.40
N VAL A 10 7.20 43.11 0.91
CA VAL A 10 7.73 44.27 1.65
C VAL A 10 8.26 43.80 3.00
N ALA A 11 9.55 44.03 3.20
CA ALA A 11 10.27 43.89 4.46
C ALA A 11 10.02 45.11 5.35
N SER A 12 10.04 44.95 6.67
CA SER A 12 10.30 46.05 7.62
C SER A 12 10.83 45.52 8.96
N LEU A 13 12.09 45.89 9.23
CA LEU A 13 12.77 45.89 10.53
C LEU A 13 12.08 46.84 11.51
N VAL A 14 11.95 46.46 12.78
CA VAL A 14 11.94 47.41 13.91
C VAL A 14 12.74 46.83 15.08
N LEU A 15 13.90 47.44 15.34
CA LEU A 15 14.63 47.37 16.61
C LEU A 15 13.98 48.33 17.61
N VAL A 16 13.77 47.89 18.86
CA VAL A 16 13.66 48.79 20.01
C VAL A 16 14.60 48.29 21.11
N ALA A 17 15.62 49.10 21.37
CA ALA A 17 16.49 49.01 22.53
C ALA A 17 15.90 49.87 23.66
N VAL A 18 15.89 49.37 24.89
CA VAL A 18 15.78 50.20 26.09
C VAL A 18 16.91 49.83 27.03
N ALA A 19 17.82 50.77 27.23
CA ALA A 19 18.90 50.73 28.21
C ALA A 19 18.42 51.33 29.54
N ALA A 20 18.80 50.71 30.66
CA ALA A 20 18.72 51.30 31.98
C ALA A 20 20.07 51.14 32.70
N CYS A 21 20.78 52.27 32.88
CA CYS A 21 21.84 52.45 33.88
C CYS A 21 21.19 52.85 35.21
N GLY A 22 21.68 52.54 36.42
CA GLY A 22 22.88 51.88 36.88
C GLY A 22 22.99 52.03 38.40
N ARG A 23 24.02 51.43 39.02
CA ARG A 23 24.76 51.96 40.19
C ARG A 23 25.94 51.06 40.54
N THR A 24 27.04 51.71 40.87
CA THR A 24 28.39 51.21 41.17
C THR A 24 28.50 50.55 42.55
N GLY A 25 29.27 49.47 42.67
CA GLY A 25 29.84 49.05 43.96
C GLY A 25 30.33 47.60 44.07
N LYS A 26 31.67 47.43 44.05
CA LYS A 26 32.49 46.34 44.61
C LYS A 26 32.70 45.07 43.75
N PRO A 27 33.95 44.60 43.53
CA PRO A 27 34.23 43.37 42.80
C PRO A 27 34.02 42.17 43.73
N ALA A 28 33.22 41.20 43.28
CA ALA A 28 33.04 39.89 43.90
C ALA A 28 33.87 38.85 43.12
N PRO A 29 34.36 37.79 43.78
CA PRO A 29 35.46 36.96 43.29
C PRO A 29 35.06 36.04 42.15
N ASP A 30 36.05 35.69 41.33
CA ASP A 30 35.96 34.75 40.22
C ASP A 30 35.22 33.47 40.63
N SER A 31 34.05 33.27 40.05
CA SER A 31 33.41 31.96 40.02
C SER A 31 34.00 31.17 38.84
N PRO A 32 34.45 29.92 39.04
CA PRO A 32 35.07 29.15 37.98
C PRO A 32 34.02 28.83 36.91
N SER A 33 34.21 29.44 35.73
CA SER A 33 33.63 28.96 34.48
C SER A 33 34.25 27.61 34.16
N GLY A 34 33.55 26.53 34.48
CA GLY A 34 34.06 25.18 34.30
C GLY A 34 32.95 24.12 34.27
N GLY A 35 31.76 24.49 33.79
CA GLY A 35 30.82 23.50 33.30
C GLY A 35 31.13 23.27 31.83
N THR A 36 32.03 22.34 31.53
CA THR A 36 32.03 21.69 30.22
C THR A 36 30.64 21.08 30.05
N ALA A 37 29.77 21.71 29.27
CA ALA A 37 28.64 21.01 28.69
C ALA A 37 29.25 19.79 28.01
N VAL A 38 28.93 18.61 28.53
CA VAL A 38 29.28 17.36 27.86
C VAL A 38 28.48 17.41 26.57
N GLU A 39 29.16 17.80 25.49
CA GLU A 39 28.61 17.79 24.15
C GLU A 39 28.27 16.31 23.87
N GLU A 40 26.98 16.00 23.92
CA GLU A 40 26.48 14.66 23.65
C GLU A 40 27.04 14.25 22.28
N PRO A 41 27.70 13.08 22.17
CA PRO A 41 28.40 12.72 20.94
C PRO A 41 27.43 12.81 19.78
N ALA A 42 27.79 13.59 18.74
CA ALA A 42 26.97 13.76 17.56
C ALA A 42 26.57 12.38 17.01
N GLN A 43 25.27 12.09 17.02
CA GLN A 43 24.77 10.80 16.57
C GLN A 43 25.15 10.60 15.10
N ASP A 44 25.61 9.39 14.76
CA ASP A 44 25.93 9.02 13.38
C ASP A 44 24.68 9.24 12.48
N PRO A 45 24.74 10.15 11.49
CA PRO A 45 23.62 10.43 10.60
C PRO A 45 23.07 9.18 9.91
N SER A 46 23.94 8.21 9.62
CA SER A 46 23.57 6.94 8.98
C SER A 46 22.72 6.07 9.91
N ALA A 47 23.10 5.95 11.19
CA ALA A 47 22.33 5.24 12.19
C ALA A 47 20.96 5.90 12.46
N VAL A 48 20.92 7.24 12.55
CA VAL A 48 19.66 7.99 12.74
C VAL A 48 18.71 7.77 11.56
N PHE A 49 19.23 7.81 10.33
CA PHE A 49 18.45 7.57 9.12
C PHE A 49 17.88 6.13 9.07
N LEU A 50 18.70 5.11 9.37
CA LEU A 50 18.23 3.73 9.38
C LEU A 50 17.15 3.50 10.46
N ALA A 51 17.28 4.13 11.63
CA ALA A 51 16.23 4.08 12.64
C ALA A 51 14.92 4.74 12.17
N MET A 52 14.98 5.78 11.33
CA MET A 52 13.79 6.34 10.68
C MET A 52 13.15 5.36 9.70
N ALA A 53 13.95 4.71 8.86
CA ALA A 53 13.47 3.69 7.94
C ALA A 53 12.74 2.55 8.68
N ASP A 54 13.30 2.07 9.80
CA ASP A 54 12.66 1.05 10.65
C ASP A 54 11.33 1.54 11.25
N ARG A 55 11.26 2.80 11.69
CA ARG A 55 10.01 3.39 12.20
C ARG A 55 8.95 3.45 11.10
N HIS A 56 9.29 3.86 9.89
CA HIS A 56 8.36 3.91 8.76
C HIS A 56 7.84 2.51 8.42
N ALA A 57 8.74 1.52 8.38
CA ALA A 57 8.35 0.12 8.11
C ALA A 57 7.36 -0.39 9.17
N ARG A 58 7.63 -0.17 10.46
CA ARG A 58 6.71 -0.55 11.56
C ARG A 58 5.38 0.19 11.49
N ALA A 59 5.41 1.49 11.21
CA ALA A 59 4.19 2.30 11.08
C ALA A 59 3.30 1.81 9.92
N PHE A 60 3.90 1.43 8.80
CA PHE A 60 3.19 0.80 7.70
C PHE A 60 2.59 -0.57 8.11
N LEU A 61 3.42 -1.49 8.61
CA LEU A 61 3.00 -2.85 8.96
C LEU A 61 1.92 -2.88 10.03
N ALA A 62 1.90 -1.90 10.95
CA ALA A 62 0.82 -1.75 11.93
C ALA A 62 -0.57 -1.53 11.30
N THR A 63 -0.62 -0.97 10.09
CA THR A 63 -1.84 -0.68 9.34
C THR A 63 -2.16 -1.69 8.23
N ALA A 64 -1.22 -2.60 7.93
CA ALA A 64 -1.30 -3.57 6.85
C ALA A 64 -1.12 -5.01 7.39
N PRO A 65 -2.10 -5.55 8.14
CA PRO A 65 -2.00 -6.88 8.74
C PRO A 65 -1.84 -8.00 7.70
N GLU A 66 -2.35 -7.80 6.48
CA GLU A 66 -2.15 -8.73 5.35
C GLU A 66 -0.68 -8.79 4.94
N ALA A 67 -0.03 -7.64 4.72
CA ALA A 67 1.39 -7.56 4.39
C ALA A 67 2.27 -8.12 5.53
N ALA A 68 1.89 -7.86 6.78
CA ALA A 68 2.57 -8.43 7.94
C ALA A 68 2.49 -9.97 7.96
N THR A 69 1.36 -10.54 7.55
CA THR A 69 1.17 -12.00 7.44
C THR A 69 2.04 -12.58 6.34
N GLU A 70 2.03 -11.96 5.16
CA GLU A 70 2.83 -12.38 4.02
C GLU A 70 4.33 -12.36 4.30
N LEU A 71 4.79 -11.34 5.05
CA LEU A 71 6.20 -11.23 5.46
C LEU A 71 6.55 -12.08 6.69
N GLY A 72 5.56 -12.66 7.39
CA GLY A 72 5.78 -13.47 8.58
C GLY A 72 6.43 -12.70 9.74
N VAL A 73 6.17 -11.40 9.86
CA VAL A 73 6.78 -10.57 10.92
C VAL A 73 6.14 -10.82 12.28
N SER A 74 6.86 -10.49 13.36
CA SER A 74 6.32 -10.62 14.71
C SER A 74 5.28 -9.54 15.03
N GLU A 75 4.48 -9.79 16.07
CA GLU A 75 3.55 -8.79 16.61
C GLU A 75 4.25 -7.55 17.18
N GLU A 76 5.53 -7.66 17.57
CA GLU A 76 6.32 -6.50 17.97
C GLU A 76 6.52 -5.51 16.81
N ILE A 77 6.55 -6.03 15.57
CA ILE A 77 6.74 -5.24 14.35
C ILE A 77 5.39 -4.73 13.83
N ALA A 78 4.39 -5.60 13.71
CA ALA A 78 3.10 -5.29 13.06
C ALA A 78 1.95 -4.96 14.04
N GLY A 79 2.24 -4.94 15.34
CA GLY A 79 1.25 -4.75 16.40
C GLY A 79 0.55 -6.05 16.81
N ALA A 80 0.13 -6.08 18.07
CA ALA A 80 -0.57 -7.22 18.67
C ALA A 80 -1.87 -7.57 17.91
N GLY A 81 -2.13 -8.86 17.75
CA GLY A 81 -3.35 -9.39 17.14
C GLY A 81 -3.48 -9.06 15.65
N TYR A 82 -2.39 -8.73 14.93
CA TYR A 82 -2.49 -8.45 13.50
C TYR A 82 -3.04 -9.65 12.72
N LEU A 83 -2.78 -10.89 13.19
CA LEU A 83 -3.28 -12.13 12.57
C LEU A 83 -4.81 -12.24 12.58
N SER A 84 -5.53 -11.59 13.48
CA SER A 84 -7.00 -11.72 13.60
C SER A 84 -7.78 -10.56 12.95
N ARG A 85 -7.10 -9.65 12.25
CA ARG A 85 -7.73 -8.47 11.64
C ARG A 85 -7.32 -8.30 10.18
N LEU A 86 -8.18 -7.63 9.40
CA LEU A 86 -7.87 -7.15 8.06
C LEU A 86 -7.61 -5.64 8.09
N GLY A 87 -6.91 -5.15 7.07
CA GLY A 87 -6.64 -3.74 6.86
C GLY A 87 -7.92 -2.92 6.64
N LYS A 88 -7.76 -1.59 6.62
CA LYS A 88 -8.82 -0.69 6.19
C LYS A 88 -8.85 -0.62 4.66
N TYR A 89 -10.05 -0.45 4.11
CA TYR A 89 -10.31 -0.30 2.67
C TYR A 89 -11.28 0.86 2.44
N GLY A 90 -11.26 1.42 1.23
CA GLY A 90 -12.12 2.56 0.85
C GLY A 90 -11.46 3.92 1.09
N PHE A 91 -12.26 4.97 0.99
CA PHE A 91 -11.80 6.37 0.98
C PHE A 91 -10.87 6.72 2.14
N ASP A 92 -11.28 6.44 3.38
CA ASP A 92 -10.48 6.78 4.56
C ASP A 92 -9.13 6.07 4.59
N ALA A 93 -9.07 4.83 4.09
CA ALA A 93 -7.82 4.09 3.98
C ALA A 93 -6.88 4.74 2.96
N HIS A 94 -7.42 5.19 1.81
CA HIS A 94 -6.65 5.90 0.81
C HIS A 94 -6.15 7.25 1.33
N GLN A 95 -6.97 8.00 2.07
CA GLN A 95 -6.54 9.26 2.68
C GLN A 95 -5.44 9.04 3.73
N ALA A 96 -5.54 7.99 4.55
CA ALA A 96 -4.50 7.63 5.49
C ALA A 96 -3.19 7.24 4.79
N ALA A 97 -3.27 6.50 3.67
CA ALA A 97 -2.10 6.13 2.86
C ALA A 97 -1.42 7.37 2.24
N ARG A 98 -2.19 8.33 1.71
CA ARG A 98 -1.66 9.60 1.18
C ARG A 98 -0.95 10.41 2.27
N ALA A 99 -1.58 10.56 3.43
CA ALA A 99 -0.99 11.29 4.56
C ALA A 99 0.29 10.61 5.08
N MET A 100 0.31 9.27 5.13
CA MET A 100 1.50 8.50 5.49
C MET A 100 2.62 8.69 4.48
N ASN A 101 2.34 8.62 3.17
CA ASN A 101 3.32 8.90 2.12
C ASN A 101 3.93 10.31 2.26
N GLU A 102 3.08 11.32 2.44
CA GLU A 102 3.52 12.70 2.58
C GLU A 102 4.43 12.88 3.81
N SER A 103 4.02 12.35 4.96
CA SER A 103 4.81 12.39 6.19
C SER A 103 6.16 11.68 6.00
N PHE A 104 6.16 10.49 5.40
CA PHE A 104 7.39 9.72 5.18
C PHE A 104 8.35 10.44 4.22
N LEU A 105 7.82 11.05 3.17
CA LEU A 105 8.61 11.78 2.19
C LEU A 105 9.20 13.07 2.79
N ILE A 106 8.45 13.77 3.63
CA ILE A 106 8.93 14.96 4.36
C ILE A 106 10.07 14.57 5.32
N GLU A 107 9.87 13.54 6.15
CA GLU A 107 10.89 13.09 7.09
C GLU A 107 12.15 12.62 6.36
N LEU A 108 12.01 11.82 5.29
CA LEU A 108 13.13 11.38 4.46
C LEU A 108 13.92 12.57 3.88
N LYS A 109 13.23 13.60 3.38
CA LYS A 109 13.86 14.80 2.81
C LYS A 109 14.56 15.68 3.84
N SER A 110 14.28 15.50 5.14
CA SER A 110 14.98 16.21 6.22
C SER A 110 16.40 15.68 6.47
N HIS A 111 16.72 14.48 5.99
CA HIS A 111 18.06 13.91 6.08
C HIS A 111 18.92 14.35 4.89
N ASP A 112 20.14 14.81 5.16
CA ASP A 112 21.13 15.11 4.14
C ASP A 112 21.70 13.81 3.55
N ARG A 113 21.36 13.53 2.29
CA ARG A 113 21.88 12.38 1.54
C ARG A 113 23.41 12.32 1.64
N ALA A 114 24.11 13.43 1.43
CA ALA A 114 25.57 13.46 1.32
C ALA A 114 26.29 13.07 2.62
N ALA A 115 25.61 13.15 3.77
CA ALA A 115 26.11 12.72 5.06
C ALA A 115 25.91 11.22 5.33
N LEU A 116 25.15 10.50 4.49
CA LEU A 116 24.88 9.06 4.64
C LEU A 116 25.95 8.22 3.94
N THR A 117 26.32 7.10 4.55
CA THR A 117 27.32 6.18 3.99
C THR A 117 26.82 4.74 3.94
N GLY A 118 27.48 3.89 3.16
CA GLY A 118 27.20 2.45 3.10
C GLY A 118 25.73 2.10 2.78
N VAL A 119 25.15 1.23 3.62
CA VAL A 119 23.76 0.77 3.47
C VAL A 119 22.77 1.92 3.63
N ALA A 120 22.98 2.84 4.59
CA ALA A 120 22.10 3.99 4.79
C ALA A 120 22.00 4.85 3.53
N ALA A 121 23.13 5.02 2.83
CA ALA A 121 23.14 5.74 1.58
C ALA A 121 22.26 5.05 0.53
N THR A 122 22.43 3.75 0.32
CA THR A 122 21.61 3.01 -0.67
C THR A 122 20.14 3.01 -0.28
N THR A 123 19.83 2.79 0.99
CA THR A 123 18.45 2.81 1.52
C THR A 123 17.77 4.17 1.30
N TYR A 124 18.49 5.28 1.42
CA TYR A 124 17.95 6.60 1.08
C TYR A 124 17.48 6.67 -0.38
N ASP A 125 18.31 6.24 -1.32
CA ASP A 125 17.96 6.33 -2.75
C ASP A 125 16.76 5.43 -3.09
N VAL A 126 16.72 4.23 -2.51
CA VAL A 126 15.61 3.28 -2.67
C VAL A 126 14.31 3.84 -2.09
N LEU A 127 14.34 4.32 -0.84
CA LEU A 127 13.16 4.87 -0.18
C LEU A 127 12.69 6.16 -0.84
N LYS A 128 13.61 7.03 -1.25
CA LYS A 128 13.28 8.24 -2.00
C LYS A 128 12.52 7.89 -3.29
N ASN A 129 13.04 6.94 -4.07
CA ASN A 129 12.35 6.49 -5.28
C ASN A 129 10.97 5.90 -4.96
N ALA A 130 10.87 5.02 -3.96
CA ALA A 130 9.60 4.42 -3.57
C ALA A 130 8.56 5.47 -3.11
N TYR A 131 8.95 6.43 -2.30
CA TYR A 131 8.05 7.49 -1.83
C TYR A 131 7.68 8.49 -2.92
N ASP A 132 8.59 8.84 -3.83
CA ASP A 132 8.29 9.74 -4.94
C ASP A 132 7.35 9.08 -5.97
N VAL A 133 7.52 7.77 -6.24
CA VAL A 133 6.59 7.00 -7.11
C VAL A 133 5.20 6.95 -6.48
N ALA A 134 5.11 6.66 -5.17
CA ALA A 134 3.85 6.70 -4.45
C ALA A 134 3.23 8.12 -4.46
N ALA A 135 4.04 9.17 -4.27
CA ALA A 135 3.55 10.55 -4.28
C ALA A 135 2.94 10.94 -5.64
N GLN A 136 3.58 10.54 -6.75
CA GLN A 136 3.06 10.72 -8.11
C GLN A 136 1.78 9.91 -8.33
N ARG A 137 1.77 8.63 -7.95
CA ARG A 137 0.59 7.76 -7.99
C ARG A 137 -0.58 8.35 -7.20
N ASN A 138 -0.30 8.93 -6.03
CA ASN A 138 -1.32 9.48 -5.14
C ASN A 138 -1.95 10.78 -5.66
N GLN A 139 -1.42 11.39 -6.74
CA GLN A 139 -2.03 12.53 -7.42
C GLN A 139 -3.22 12.15 -8.30
N PHE A 140 -3.35 10.87 -8.68
CA PHE A 140 -4.50 10.42 -9.44
C PHE A 140 -5.71 10.24 -8.51
N ASP A 141 -6.88 10.64 -9.01
CA ASP A 141 -8.15 10.53 -8.30
C ASP A 141 -8.73 9.10 -8.31
N PHE A 142 -8.09 8.19 -9.05
CA PHE A 142 -8.49 6.80 -9.24
C PHE A 142 -7.40 5.80 -8.82
N GLY A 143 -7.78 4.52 -8.70
CA GLY A 143 -6.85 3.42 -8.46
C GLY A 143 -6.38 3.29 -7.01
N GLY A 144 -6.97 4.05 -6.07
CA GLY A 144 -6.60 4.04 -4.65
C GLY A 144 -5.30 4.77 -4.33
N ALA A 145 -4.73 4.56 -3.13
CA ALA A 145 -3.48 5.22 -2.69
C ALA A 145 -2.49 4.25 -2.02
N SER A 146 -1.21 4.64 -2.00
CA SER A 146 -0.14 3.87 -1.34
C SER A 146 0.80 4.77 -0.52
N PRO A 147 1.28 4.32 0.66
CA PRO A 147 2.33 5.01 1.41
C PRO A 147 3.72 4.96 0.72
N PHE A 148 3.99 3.93 -0.11
CA PHE A 148 5.25 3.74 -0.80
C PHE A 148 5.11 2.84 -2.05
N GLY A 149 6.02 3.01 -3.00
CA GLY A 149 6.06 2.21 -4.21
C GLY A 149 4.84 2.41 -5.11
N ALA A 150 4.72 1.54 -6.13
CA ALA A 150 3.71 1.68 -7.17
C ALA A 150 2.45 0.83 -6.91
N GLY A 151 2.58 -0.24 -6.13
CA GLY A 151 1.47 -1.14 -5.84
C GLY A 151 0.65 -0.77 -4.60
N LEU A 152 -0.45 -1.50 -4.42
CA LEU A 152 -1.40 -1.31 -3.34
C LEU A 152 -1.13 -2.33 -2.24
N PRO A 153 -0.63 -1.92 -1.06
CA PRO A 153 -0.12 -2.86 -0.05
C PRO A 153 -1.16 -3.83 0.53
N ASN A 154 -2.46 -3.51 0.45
CA ASN A 154 -3.55 -4.36 0.94
C ASN A 154 -4.30 -5.09 -0.20
N SER A 155 -3.78 -5.08 -1.43
CA SER A 155 -4.47 -5.65 -2.60
C SER A 155 -4.01 -7.06 -2.98
N GLY A 156 -2.96 -7.58 -2.32
CA GLY A 156 -2.24 -8.81 -2.68
C GLY A 156 -1.34 -8.72 -3.91
N ASP A 157 -1.29 -7.54 -4.56
CA ASP A 157 -0.38 -7.20 -5.64
C ASP A 157 0.35 -5.89 -5.30
N ALA A 158 1.05 -5.91 -4.15
CA ALA A 158 1.76 -4.76 -3.58
C ALA A 158 2.86 -4.16 -4.49
N TRP A 159 3.13 -4.79 -5.64
CA TRP A 159 4.11 -4.38 -6.63
C TRP A 159 3.50 -3.82 -7.93
N ALA A 160 2.20 -4.00 -8.19
CA ALA A 160 1.60 -3.68 -9.48
C ALA A 160 0.98 -2.27 -9.52
N LEU A 161 1.44 -1.44 -10.47
CA LEU A 161 0.79 -0.15 -10.75
C LEU A 161 -0.44 -0.37 -11.64
N THR A 162 -1.60 -0.60 -11.02
CA THR A 162 -2.87 -0.78 -11.73
C THR A 162 -3.75 0.48 -11.63
N PRO A 163 -4.29 1.00 -12.75
CA PRO A 163 -5.27 2.09 -12.72
C PRO A 163 -6.64 1.60 -12.21
N TYR A 164 -6.82 0.28 -12.11
CA TYR A 164 -8.07 -0.34 -11.71
C TYR A 164 -7.89 -1.06 -10.38
N PHE A 165 -8.66 -0.66 -9.36
CA PHE A 165 -8.49 -1.20 -8.00
C PHE A 165 -8.74 -2.71 -7.89
N MET A 166 -9.63 -3.26 -8.71
CA MET A 166 -9.92 -4.68 -8.80
C MET A 166 -10.09 -5.09 -10.27
N THR A 167 -9.42 -6.18 -10.65
CA THR A 167 -9.45 -6.77 -12.00
C THR A 167 -9.53 -8.29 -11.90
N GLN A 168 -9.66 -8.98 -13.03
CA GLN A 168 -9.66 -10.44 -13.09
C GLN A 168 -8.33 -11.09 -12.66
N LEU A 169 -7.28 -10.29 -12.48
CA LEU A 169 -5.95 -10.75 -12.08
C LEU A 169 -5.55 -10.26 -10.69
N THR A 170 -6.10 -9.13 -10.24
CA THR A 170 -5.59 -8.41 -9.09
C THR A 170 -6.69 -7.85 -8.19
N GLY A 171 -6.37 -7.72 -6.90
CA GLY A 171 -7.19 -7.02 -5.92
C GLY A 171 -7.65 -7.89 -4.74
N PRO A 172 -8.24 -7.25 -3.70
CA PRO A 172 -8.54 -7.90 -2.42
C PRO A 172 -9.49 -9.10 -2.54
N HIS A 173 -10.40 -9.11 -3.52
CA HIS A 173 -11.31 -10.24 -3.77
C HIS A 173 -10.59 -11.53 -4.22
N LEU A 174 -9.37 -11.44 -4.77
CA LEU A 174 -8.54 -12.60 -5.08
C LEU A 174 -7.49 -12.84 -4.00
N ALA A 175 -6.89 -11.75 -3.52
CA ALA A 175 -5.78 -11.78 -2.60
C ALA A 175 -6.14 -12.27 -1.20
N LEU A 176 -7.24 -11.80 -0.62
CA LEU A 176 -7.59 -12.11 0.76
C LEU A 176 -7.93 -13.59 0.95
N PRO A 177 -8.74 -14.23 0.08
CA PRO A 177 -8.94 -15.68 0.15
C PRO A 177 -7.63 -16.46 -0.04
N ARG A 178 -6.79 -16.06 -1.01
CA ARG A 178 -5.49 -16.69 -1.26
C ARG A 178 -4.60 -16.62 -0.03
N MET A 179 -4.44 -15.43 0.57
CA MET A 179 -3.63 -15.22 1.77
C MET A 179 -4.12 -16.08 2.94
N LEU A 180 -5.44 -16.15 3.17
CA LEU A 180 -6.01 -17.04 4.20
C LEU A 180 -5.61 -18.50 3.94
N MET A 181 -5.79 -19.00 2.72
CA MET A 181 -5.49 -20.40 2.39
C MET A 181 -4.00 -20.73 2.45
N THR A 182 -3.12 -19.84 1.97
CA THR A 182 -1.72 -20.21 1.71
C THR A 182 -0.71 -19.56 2.65
N GLN A 183 -1.01 -18.41 3.23
CA GLN A 183 -0.05 -17.61 4.02
C GLN A 183 -0.42 -17.50 5.50
N HIS A 184 -1.71 -17.53 5.85
CA HIS A 184 -2.13 -17.46 7.25
C HIS A 184 -1.64 -18.71 8.01
N PRO A 185 -0.84 -18.54 9.07
CA PRO A 185 -0.31 -19.65 9.87
C PRO A 185 -1.44 -20.24 10.71
N ILE A 186 -1.51 -21.58 10.80
CA ILE A 186 -2.40 -22.28 11.74
C ILE A 186 -1.57 -23.38 12.41
N ALA A 187 -1.07 -23.10 13.61
CA ALA A 187 -0.30 -24.03 14.43
C ALA A 187 -1.00 -24.33 15.77
N SER A 188 -2.12 -23.69 16.04
CA SER A 188 -2.89 -23.81 17.28
C SER A 188 -4.36 -23.47 17.05
N GLN A 189 -5.18 -23.74 18.08
CA GLN A 189 -6.58 -23.30 18.09
C GLN A 189 -6.72 -21.77 18.00
N ALA A 190 -5.82 -21.02 18.67
CA ALA A 190 -5.84 -19.56 18.65
C ALA A 190 -5.58 -18.99 17.25
N ASP A 191 -4.74 -19.65 16.45
CA ASP A 191 -4.53 -19.27 15.07
C ASP A 191 -5.77 -19.58 14.21
N GLY A 192 -6.45 -20.70 14.48
CA GLY A 192 -7.74 -21.00 13.87
C GLY A 192 -8.81 -19.95 14.17
N GLU A 193 -8.87 -19.45 15.40
CA GLU A 193 -9.73 -18.33 15.80
C GLU A 193 -9.37 -17.05 15.03
N ALA A 194 -8.08 -16.74 14.87
CA ALA A 194 -7.61 -15.59 14.11
C ALA A 194 -7.97 -15.70 12.61
N TYR A 195 -7.86 -16.90 12.03
CA TYR A 195 -8.30 -17.19 10.67
C TYR A 195 -9.79 -16.90 10.50
N VAL A 196 -10.62 -17.44 11.40
CA VAL A 196 -12.08 -17.27 11.34
C VAL A 196 -12.46 -15.81 11.54
N ALA A 197 -11.80 -15.08 12.44
CA ALA A 197 -12.03 -13.66 12.64
C ALA A 197 -11.77 -12.83 11.36
N ARG A 198 -10.70 -13.13 10.61
CA ARG A 198 -10.46 -12.49 9.31
C ARG A 198 -11.49 -12.87 8.27
N LEU A 199 -11.95 -14.12 8.26
CA LEU A 199 -13.00 -14.58 7.35
C LEU A 199 -14.34 -13.89 7.64
N GLU A 200 -14.68 -13.71 8.91
CA GLU A 200 -15.86 -12.97 9.38
C GLU A 200 -15.77 -11.48 9.01
N ASP A 201 -14.56 -10.88 8.99
CA ASP A 201 -14.32 -9.48 8.62
C ASP A 201 -14.15 -9.25 7.11
N LEU A 202 -13.99 -10.32 6.32
CA LEU A 202 -13.81 -10.25 4.87
C LEU A 202 -14.92 -9.46 4.14
N PRO A 203 -16.22 -9.58 4.49
CA PRO A 203 -17.28 -8.80 3.85
C PRO A 203 -17.04 -7.29 3.96
N ARG A 204 -16.59 -6.79 5.12
CA ARG A 204 -16.26 -5.37 5.33
C ARG A 204 -15.13 -4.92 4.42
N ALA A 205 -14.08 -5.74 4.30
CA ALA A 205 -12.95 -5.44 3.44
C ALA A 205 -13.36 -5.34 1.97
N ILE A 206 -14.17 -6.31 1.50
CA ILE A 206 -14.68 -6.33 0.12
C ILE A 206 -15.63 -5.16 -0.16
N ASP A 207 -16.54 -4.83 0.75
CA ASP A 207 -17.43 -3.67 0.58
C ASP A 207 -16.64 -2.34 0.54
N GLY A 208 -15.62 -2.19 1.38
CA GLY A 208 -14.72 -1.03 1.34
C GLY A 208 -13.92 -0.94 0.03
N ALA A 209 -13.46 -2.08 -0.49
CA ALA A 209 -12.80 -2.16 -1.79
C ALA A 209 -13.76 -1.83 -2.95
N SER A 210 -14.98 -2.36 -2.91
CA SER A 210 -16.08 -2.10 -3.84
C SER A 210 -16.43 -0.60 -3.91
N ALA A 211 -16.39 0.11 -2.78
CA ALA A 211 -16.57 1.55 -2.75
C ALA A 211 -15.47 2.32 -3.52
N THR A 212 -14.24 1.80 -3.54
CA THR A 212 -13.15 2.37 -4.36
C THR A 212 -13.46 2.18 -5.85
N VAL A 213 -13.89 0.98 -6.25
CA VAL A 213 -14.30 0.71 -7.63
C VAL A 213 -15.46 1.61 -8.06
N ALA A 214 -16.42 1.90 -7.17
CA ALA A 214 -17.51 2.82 -7.45
C ALA A 214 -17.02 4.27 -7.63
N ALA A 215 -16.08 4.70 -6.80
CA ALA A 215 -15.49 6.04 -6.91
C ALA A 215 -14.71 6.21 -8.22
N ASP A 216 -13.85 5.24 -8.55
CA ASP A 216 -13.09 5.21 -9.82
C ASP A 216 -14.05 5.28 -11.03
N ALA A 217 -15.11 4.46 -11.01
CA ALA A 217 -16.11 4.46 -12.08
C ALA A 217 -16.85 5.81 -12.19
N GLY A 218 -17.06 6.51 -11.06
CA GLY A 218 -17.68 7.83 -11.01
C GLY A 218 -16.88 8.92 -11.73
N VAL A 219 -15.56 8.73 -11.90
CA VAL A 219 -14.69 9.59 -12.71
C VAL A 219 -14.36 9.00 -14.08
N GLY A 220 -15.08 7.95 -14.51
CA GLY A 220 -14.92 7.33 -15.81
C GLY A 220 -13.80 6.28 -15.88
N VAL A 221 -13.20 5.90 -14.75
CA VAL A 221 -12.12 4.92 -14.69
C VAL A 221 -12.67 3.56 -14.27
N MET A 222 -12.68 2.62 -15.21
CA MET A 222 -13.13 1.24 -14.98
C MET A 222 -12.32 0.29 -15.87
N PRO A 223 -12.24 -1.02 -15.56
CA PRO A 223 -11.52 -1.99 -16.40
C PRO A 223 -12.14 -2.13 -17.80
N PRO A 224 -11.40 -2.61 -18.82
CA PRO A 224 -11.97 -2.95 -20.13
C PRO A 224 -12.96 -4.12 -20.02
N ARG A 225 -13.83 -4.28 -21.02
CA ARG A 225 -14.96 -5.21 -20.95
C ARG A 225 -14.53 -6.66 -20.66
N PHE A 226 -13.47 -7.14 -21.29
CA PHE A 226 -12.97 -8.50 -21.03
C PHE A 226 -12.51 -8.69 -19.56
N ALA A 227 -11.96 -7.63 -18.95
CA ALA A 227 -11.53 -7.66 -17.55
C ALA A 227 -12.72 -7.68 -16.61
N ILE A 228 -13.77 -6.87 -16.90
CA ILE A 228 -15.05 -6.92 -16.18
C ILE A 228 -15.66 -8.31 -16.25
N ASP A 229 -15.75 -8.90 -17.45
CA ASP A 229 -16.30 -10.25 -17.65
C ASP A 229 -15.48 -11.30 -16.86
N GLY A 230 -14.16 -11.15 -16.82
CA GLY A 230 -13.27 -12.00 -16.04
C GLY A 230 -13.50 -11.87 -14.53
N VAL A 231 -13.70 -10.64 -14.02
CA VAL A 231 -14.04 -10.41 -12.60
C VAL A 231 -15.36 -11.09 -12.25
N ILE A 232 -16.43 -10.84 -13.03
CA ILE A 232 -17.75 -11.44 -12.78
C ILE A 232 -17.64 -12.96 -12.75
N LYS A 233 -17.00 -13.57 -13.75
CA LYS A 233 -16.78 -15.02 -13.79
C LYS A 233 -16.05 -15.54 -12.56
N SER A 234 -15.02 -14.81 -12.10
CA SER A 234 -14.27 -15.22 -10.91
C SER A 234 -15.11 -15.13 -9.65
N LEU A 235 -15.92 -14.08 -9.49
CA LEU A 235 -16.81 -13.88 -8.34
C LEU A 235 -17.93 -14.92 -8.30
N GLU A 236 -18.57 -15.19 -9.43
CA GLU A 236 -19.60 -16.23 -9.56
C GLU A 236 -19.04 -17.61 -9.27
N GLY A 237 -17.83 -17.92 -9.79
CA GLY A 237 -17.15 -19.17 -9.51
C GLY A 237 -16.79 -19.33 -8.03
N PHE A 238 -16.42 -18.24 -7.36
CA PHE A 238 -16.09 -18.25 -5.92
C PHE A 238 -17.30 -18.63 -5.06
N ILE A 239 -18.49 -18.10 -5.36
CA ILE A 239 -19.71 -18.33 -4.58
C ILE A 239 -20.54 -19.55 -5.04
N ALA A 240 -20.07 -20.30 -6.05
CA ALA A 240 -20.80 -21.43 -6.60
C ALA A 240 -20.72 -22.71 -5.76
N SER A 241 -19.70 -22.83 -4.91
CA SER A 241 -19.51 -24.02 -4.07
C SER A 241 -20.43 -24.02 -2.85
N ASP A 242 -20.73 -25.20 -2.31
CA ASP A 242 -21.31 -25.30 -0.97
C ASP A 242 -20.34 -24.67 0.06
N PRO A 243 -20.76 -23.72 0.91
CA PRO A 243 -19.92 -23.13 1.95
C PRO A 243 -19.13 -24.15 2.78
N ALA A 244 -19.71 -25.29 3.12
CA ALA A 244 -19.02 -26.32 3.91
C ALA A 244 -17.91 -27.04 3.12
N ALA A 245 -18.04 -27.11 1.79
CA ALA A 245 -17.05 -27.70 0.89
C ALA A 245 -16.10 -26.66 0.28
N HIS A 246 -16.26 -25.38 0.63
CA HIS A 246 -15.45 -24.31 0.07
C HIS A 246 -13.98 -24.44 0.54
N PRO A 247 -12.98 -24.18 -0.32
CA PRO A 247 -11.56 -24.33 0.05
C PRO A 247 -11.12 -23.54 1.30
N LEU A 248 -11.73 -22.39 1.57
CA LEU A 248 -11.49 -21.63 2.82
C LEU A 248 -11.86 -22.43 4.09
N VAL A 249 -12.86 -23.31 4.01
CA VAL A 249 -13.31 -24.14 5.13
C VAL A 249 -12.53 -25.45 5.18
N THR A 250 -12.34 -26.12 4.04
CA THR A 250 -11.63 -27.41 4.01
C THR A 250 -10.16 -27.24 4.38
N THR A 251 -9.47 -26.21 3.86
CA THR A 251 -8.08 -25.91 4.22
C THR A 251 -7.94 -25.53 5.70
N LEU A 252 -8.91 -24.82 6.29
CA LEU A 252 -8.93 -24.55 7.73
C LEU A 252 -8.99 -25.86 8.53
N SER A 253 -9.90 -26.76 8.17
CA SER A 253 -10.04 -28.07 8.83
C SER A 253 -8.74 -28.89 8.77
N GLU A 254 -8.15 -29.01 7.58
CA GLU A 254 -6.92 -29.76 7.35
C GLU A 254 -5.75 -29.20 8.18
N LYS A 255 -5.59 -27.87 8.21
CA LYS A 255 -4.52 -27.24 8.99
C LYS A 255 -4.73 -27.37 10.50
N LEU A 256 -5.97 -27.25 10.99
CA LEU A 256 -6.29 -27.47 12.41
C LEU A 256 -6.01 -28.91 12.84
N GLU A 257 -6.32 -29.88 11.98
CA GLU A 257 -5.98 -31.28 12.21
C GLU A 257 -4.47 -31.49 12.30
N ALA A 258 -3.71 -30.94 11.33
CA ALA A 258 -2.25 -31.01 11.35
C ALA A 258 -1.62 -30.34 12.58
N ALA A 259 -2.26 -29.30 13.12
CA ALA A 259 -1.88 -28.61 14.35
C ALA A 259 -2.26 -29.39 15.63
N GLY A 260 -2.92 -30.54 15.53
CA GLY A 260 -3.34 -31.35 16.69
C GLY A 260 -4.49 -30.74 17.49
N VAL A 261 -5.27 -29.83 16.90
CA VAL A 261 -6.48 -29.27 17.53
C VAL A 261 -7.55 -30.38 17.64
N SER A 262 -8.28 -30.39 18.77
CA SER A 262 -9.27 -31.42 19.04
C SER A 262 -10.37 -31.46 17.97
N ALA A 263 -10.99 -32.62 17.77
CA ALA A 263 -12.08 -32.76 16.79
C ALA A 263 -13.28 -31.85 17.12
N ASP A 264 -13.57 -31.65 18.42
CA ASP A 264 -14.66 -30.79 18.89
C ASP A 264 -14.37 -29.31 18.60
N ASP A 265 -13.18 -28.81 18.98
CA ASP A 265 -12.77 -27.43 18.72
C ASP A 265 -12.67 -27.15 17.22
N ARG A 266 -12.12 -28.10 16.45
CA ARG A 266 -12.08 -28.01 14.99
C ARG A 266 -13.48 -27.93 14.40
N GLY A 267 -14.41 -28.75 14.87
CA GLY A 267 -15.81 -28.73 14.43
C GLY A 267 -16.48 -27.38 14.65
N VAL A 268 -16.22 -26.74 15.79
CA VAL A 268 -16.72 -25.38 16.09
C VAL A 268 -16.16 -24.34 15.11
N LEU A 269 -14.85 -24.34 14.89
CA LEU A 269 -14.19 -23.39 13.98
C LEU A 269 -14.62 -23.57 12.53
N VAL A 270 -14.72 -24.82 12.07
CA VAL A 270 -15.17 -25.17 10.71
C VAL A 270 -16.62 -24.73 10.48
N ALA A 271 -17.50 -24.96 11.45
CA ALA A 271 -18.89 -24.51 11.37
C ALA A 271 -19.00 -22.98 11.31
N ARG A 272 -18.22 -22.27 12.13
CA ARG A 272 -18.16 -20.80 12.10
C ARG A 272 -17.62 -20.27 10.78
N ALA A 273 -16.60 -20.90 10.21
CA ALA A 273 -16.07 -20.51 8.91
C ALA A 273 -17.12 -20.69 7.78
N ALA A 274 -17.86 -21.80 7.78
CA ALA A 274 -18.94 -22.02 6.81
C ALA A 274 -20.10 -21.02 6.99
N GLU A 275 -20.43 -20.66 8.24
CA GLU A 275 -21.42 -19.62 8.52
C GLU A 275 -20.95 -18.23 8.05
N ALA A 276 -19.68 -17.87 8.27
CA ALA A 276 -19.10 -16.62 7.80
C ALA A 276 -19.19 -16.50 6.25
N LEU A 277 -18.97 -17.60 5.54
CA LEU A 277 -19.17 -17.66 4.09
C LEU A 277 -20.63 -17.41 3.71
N THR A 278 -21.55 -18.15 4.35
CA THR A 278 -22.98 -18.13 4.04
C THR A 278 -23.62 -16.77 4.34
N ALA A 279 -23.40 -16.25 5.54
CA ALA A 279 -24.04 -15.04 6.04
C ALA A 279 -23.38 -13.75 5.56
N GLY A 280 -22.08 -13.79 5.24
CA GLY A 280 -21.27 -12.60 4.97
C GLY A 280 -20.59 -12.60 3.61
N VAL A 281 -19.66 -13.53 3.40
CA VAL A 281 -18.73 -13.45 2.26
C VAL A 281 -19.45 -13.64 0.93
N TYR A 282 -20.31 -14.64 0.81
CA TYR A 282 -21.03 -14.90 -0.45
C TYR A 282 -21.93 -13.72 -0.85
N PRO A 283 -22.74 -13.14 0.06
CA PRO A 283 -23.47 -11.90 -0.22
C PRO A 283 -22.58 -10.73 -0.66
N ALA A 284 -21.39 -10.55 -0.06
CA ALA A 284 -20.47 -9.48 -0.46
C ALA A 284 -19.93 -9.67 -1.89
N TYR A 285 -19.55 -10.90 -2.24
CA TYR A 285 -19.09 -11.24 -3.59
C TYR A 285 -20.21 -11.11 -4.63
N ALA A 286 -21.45 -11.48 -4.27
CA ALA A 286 -22.61 -11.29 -5.14
C ALA A 286 -22.91 -9.80 -5.40
N ARG A 287 -22.82 -8.94 -4.37
CA ARG A 287 -22.94 -7.48 -4.54
C ARG A 287 -21.86 -6.93 -5.47
N LEU A 288 -20.62 -7.39 -5.30
CA LEU A 288 -19.51 -6.98 -6.15
C LEU A 288 -19.73 -7.42 -7.60
N ALA A 289 -20.20 -8.64 -7.84
CA ALA A 289 -20.52 -9.13 -9.19
C ALA A 289 -21.61 -8.27 -9.85
N ALA A 290 -22.67 -7.94 -9.12
CA ALA A 290 -23.73 -7.06 -9.61
C ALA A 290 -23.22 -5.63 -9.91
N GLN A 291 -22.31 -5.10 -9.09
CA GLN A 291 -21.67 -3.81 -9.37
C GLN A 291 -20.89 -3.86 -10.69
N TYR A 292 -20.06 -4.89 -10.91
CA TYR A 292 -19.30 -5.04 -12.15
C TYR A 292 -20.20 -5.24 -13.37
N ASP A 293 -21.29 -5.98 -13.25
CA ASP A 293 -22.27 -6.12 -14.33
C ASP A 293 -22.89 -4.77 -14.72
N GLY A 294 -23.21 -3.93 -13.73
CA GLY A 294 -23.67 -2.55 -13.95
C GLY A 294 -22.65 -1.63 -14.65
N LEU A 295 -21.35 -1.92 -14.53
CA LEU A 295 -20.28 -1.19 -15.23
C LEU A 295 -20.09 -1.68 -16.67
N ARG A 296 -20.56 -2.89 -17.01
CA ARG A 296 -20.28 -3.54 -18.29
C ARG A 296 -20.70 -2.72 -19.51
N ALA A 297 -21.86 -2.07 -19.43
CA ALA A 297 -22.40 -1.22 -20.49
C ALA A 297 -21.66 0.13 -20.63
N GLN A 298 -20.96 0.57 -19.58
CA GLN A 298 -20.19 1.81 -19.55
C GLN A 298 -18.73 1.59 -19.99
N SER A 299 -18.27 0.34 -19.99
CA SER A 299 -16.93 -0.05 -20.39
C SER A 299 -16.77 -0.25 -21.91
N SER A 300 -15.52 -0.24 -22.36
CA SER A 300 -15.09 -0.42 -23.75
C SER A 300 -14.19 -1.64 -23.92
N ASP A 301 -14.15 -2.17 -25.14
CA ASP A 301 -13.18 -3.21 -25.56
C ASP A 301 -11.78 -2.62 -25.81
N ASP A 302 -11.67 -1.29 -25.93
CA ASP A 302 -10.38 -0.62 -26.03
C ASP A 302 -9.62 -0.76 -24.70
N ALA A 303 -8.61 -1.62 -24.69
CA ALA A 303 -7.93 -2.05 -23.47
C ALA A 303 -6.81 -1.12 -23.01
N GLY A 304 -6.37 -0.18 -23.86
CA GLY A 304 -5.24 0.66 -23.55
C GLY A 304 -5.59 1.71 -22.51
N VAL A 305 -4.68 1.94 -21.55
CA VAL A 305 -4.86 2.98 -20.52
C VAL A 305 -4.93 4.39 -21.13
N TRP A 306 -4.40 4.58 -22.33
CA TRP A 306 -4.48 5.82 -23.12
C TRP A 306 -5.91 6.31 -23.36
N ARG A 307 -6.92 5.43 -23.26
CA ARG A 307 -8.33 5.82 -23.34
C ARG A 307 -8.78 6.78 -22.23
N LEU A 308 -8.01 6.87 -21.14
CA LEU A 308 -8.22 7.83 -20.04
C LEU A 308 -7.68 9.24 -20.39
N GLY A 309 -7.27 9.47 -21.64
CA GLY A 309 -6.75 10.75 -22.09
C GLY A 309 -5.39 11.07 -21.47
N GLU A 310 -5.18 12.34 -21.10
CA GLU A 310 -3.92 12.83 -20.52
C GLU A 310 -3.55 12.10 -19.22
N GLU A 311 -4.54 11.73 -18.41
CA GLU A 311 -4.31 10.93 -17.18
C GLU A 311 -3.82 9.52 -17.53
N GLY A 312 -4.32 8.94 -18.62
CA GLY A 312 -3.88 7.63 -19.11
C GLY A 312 -2.44 7.62 -19.60
N GLU A 313 -2.04 8.67 -20.34
CA GLU A 313 -0.66 8.87 -20.78
C GLU A 313 0.28 9.06 -19.58
N ALA A 314 -0.10 9.92 -18.63
CA ALA A 314 0.67 10.13 -17.39
C ALA A 314 0.78 8.84 -16.56
N TRP A 315 -0.31 8.07 -16.45
CA TRP A 315 -0.32 6.78 -15.76
C TRP A 315 0.63 5.79 -16.44
N TYR A 316 0.60 5.71 -17.77
CA TYR A 316 1.48 4.81 -18.53
C TYR A 316 2.95 5.19 -18.35
N GLN A 317 3.28 6.47 -18.38
CA GLN A 317 4.65 6.93 -18.14
C GLN A 317 5.11 6.64 -16.70
N LEU A 318 4.23 6.81 -15.71
CA LEU A 318 4.53 6.41 -14.34
C LEU A 318 4.75 4.89 -14.23
N ALA A 319 3.98 4.08 -14.96
CA ALA A 319 4.16 2.63 -15.01
C ALA A 319 5.54 2.25 -15.58
N LEU A 320 5.96 2.91 -16.66
CA LEU A 320 7.30 2.72 -17.24
C LEU A 320 8.40 3.01 -16.21
N ILE A 321 8.29 4.13 -15.48
CA ILE A 321 9.24 4.49 -14.41
C ILE A 321 9.21 3.43 -13.29
N ALA A 322 8.02 3.07 -12.81
CA ALA A 322 7.84 2.09 -11.74
C ALA A 322 8.38 0.71 -12.09
N TYR A 323 8.31 0.31 -13.37
CA TYR A 323 8.82 -0.97 -13.88
C TYR A 323 10.27 -0.90 -14.39
N GLY A 324 10.98 0.21 -14.14
CA GLY A 324 12.43 0.29 -14.38
C GLY A 324 12.84 0.72 -15.79
N ALA A 325 11.93 1.23 -16.61
CA ALA A 325 12.26 1.79 -17.92
C ALA A 325 12.98 3.16 -17.82
N GLY A 326 13.16 3.70 -16.61
CA GLY A 326 13.81 4.99 -16.38
C GLY A 326 13.06 6.11 -17.07
N THR A 327 13.75 6.90 -17.88
CA THR A 327 13.16 8.04 -18.62
C THR A 327 12.68 7.67 -20.02
N LYS A 328 12.64 6.38 -20.37
CA LYS A 328 12.18 5.94 -21.69
C LYS A 328 10.68 6.19 -21.84
N THR A 329 10.28 6.56 -23.05
CA THR A 329 8.87 6.68 -23.47
C THR A 329 8.30 5.32 -23.89
N GLY A 330 6.99 5.27 -24.11
CA GLY A 330 6.33 4.09 -24.68
C GLY A 330 6.92 3.69 -26.03
N ASP A 331 7.16 4.66 -26.89
CA ASP A 331 7.76 4.45 -28.22
C ASP A 331 9.19 3.91 -28.11
N ASP A 332 10.01 4.46 -27.20
CA ASP A 332 11.37 3.96 -26.97
C ASP A 332 11.36 2.47 -26.57
N VAL A 333 10.46 2.09 -25.66
CA VAL A 333 10.35 0.70 -25.18
C VAL A 333 9.80 -0.21 -26.29
N HIS A 334 8.86 0.28 -27.10
CA HIS A 334 8.30 -0.48 -28.21
C HIS A 334 9.37 -0.80 -29.27
N GLU A 335 10.14 0.19 -29.69
CA GLU A 335 11.21 0.03 -30.67
C GLU A 335 12.31 -0.93 -30.17
N ILE A 336 12.69 -0.83 -28.89
CA ILE A 336 13.61 -1.80 -28.26
C ILE A 336 13.02 -3.22 -28.32
N GLY A 337 11.73 -3.37 -28.02
CA GLY A 337 11.04 -4.66 -28.08
C GLY A 337 11.04 -5.27 -29.47
N LEU A 338 10.73 -4.48 -30.51
CA LEU A 338 10.75 -4.93 -31.91
C LEU A 338 12.15 -5.38 -32.33
N ALA A 339 13.18 -4.63 -31.96
CA ALA A 339 14.57 -4.99 -32.25
C ALA A 339 14.99 -6.30 -31.57
N GLU A 340 14.63 -6.50 -30.30
CA GLU A 340 14.96 -7.73 -29.57
C GLU A 340 14.19 -8.95 -30.09
N VAL A 341 12.91 -8.80 -30.45
CA VAL A 341 12.14 -9.89 -31.08
C VAL A 341 12.80 -10.34 -32.38
N ALA A 342 13.21 -9.39 -33.23
CA ALA A 342 13.88 -9.72 -34.48
C ALA A 342 15.22 -10.44 -34.24
N ARG A 343 16.04 -9.94 -33.31
CA ARG A 343 17.34 -10.54 -32.96
C ARG A 343 17.19 -11.97 -32.44
N ILE A 344 16.31 -12.18 -31.46
CA ILE A 344 16.09 -13.49 -30.81
C ILE A 344 15.52 -14.48 -31.82
N THR A 345 14.56 -14.07 -32.65
CA THR A 345 13.99 -14.94 -33.69
C THR A 345 15.05 -15.39 -34.69
N ALA A 346 15.92 -14.49 -35.15
CA ALA A 346 17.01 -14.82 -36.04
C ALA A 346 18.03 -15.80 -35.42
N GLU A 347 18.27 -15.71 -34.10
CA GLU A 347 19.11 -16.67 -33.37
C GLU A 347 18.43 -18.03 -33.21
N MET A 348 17.10 -18.09 -33.10
CA MET A 348 16.35 -19.35 -32.99
C MET A 348 16.26 -20.10 -34.33
N ASP A 349 16.23 -19.38 -35.45
CA ASP A 349 16.12 -19.96 -36.80
C ASP A 349 17.46 -20.49 -37.35
N ALA A 350 18.60 -20.12 -36.75
CA ALA A 350 19.96 -20.46 -37.19
C ALA A 350 20.42 -21.85 -36.70
#